data_AF-A0AAE4JH19-F1
#
_entry.id   AF-A0AAE4JH19-F1
#
_cell.length_a   1.000
_cell.length_b   1.000
_cell.length_c   1.000
_cell.angle_alpha   90.00
_cell.angle_beta   90.00
_cell.angle_gamma   90.00
#
_symmetry.space_group_name_H-M   'P 1'
#
loop_
_entity.id
_entity.type
_entity.pdbx_description
1 polymer ?
#
loop_
_entity_poly.entity_id
_entity_poly.type
_entity_poly.pdbx_seq_one_letter_code
_entity_poly.pdbx_strand_id
1 'polypeptide(L)' 'DDIHYVEFTIMPVGMRSYDQAQVDLFLDEAEAALVELRNPTPAVVEEPQRPQGTRKWFGRS' A
#
# COMPACT_ATOMS: atom_id res chain seq x y z
N ASP A 1 -12.17 -5.79 -3.05
CA ASP A 1 -13.59 -6.10 -2.87
C ASP A 1 -14.02 -6.26 -1.44
N ASP A 2 -13.41 -7.12 -0.62
CA ASP A 2 -13.97 -7.45 0.71
C ASP A 2 -14.25 -6.26 1.65
N ILE A 3 -13.51 -5.15 1.58
CA ILE A 3 -13.63 -4.01 2.52
C ILE A 3 -14.97 -3.27 2.39
N HIS A 4 -15.52 -3.14 1.18
CA HIS A 4 -16.79 -2.43 0.96
C HIS A 4 -18.03 -3.19 1.42
N TYR A 5 -17.91 -4.50 1.67
CA TYR A 5 -19.04 -5.37 2.00
C TYR A 5 -19.04 -5.79 3.47
N VAL A 6 -18.09 -5.31 4.28
CA VAL A 6 -18.04 -5.62 5.72
C VAL A 6 -19.04 -4.76 6.47
N GLU A 7 -19.99 -5.41 7.14
CA GLU A 7 -20.91 -4.77 8.07
C GLU A 7 -20.45 -4.97 9.52
N PHE A 8 -20.37 -3.88 10.28
CA PHE A 8 -20.13 -3.92 11.72
C PHE A 8 -21.43 -3.77 12.49
N THR A 9 -21.63 -4.58 13.53
CA THR A 9 -22.79 -4.43 14.41
C THR A 9 -22.63 -3.21 15.31
N ILE A 10 -23.66 -2.36 15.35
CA ILE A 10 -23.70 -1.20 16.26
C ILE A 10 -23.96 -1.70 17.68
N MET A 11 -23.16 -1.20 18.64
CA MET A 11 -23.32 -1.56 20.04
C MET A 11 -24.61 -0.98 20.63
N PRO A 12 -25.25 -1.69 21.60
CA PRO A 12 -26.38 -1.15 22.34
C PRO A 12 -26.07 0.19 23.02
N VAL A 13 -27.09 1.03 23.15
CA VAL A 13 -27.00 2.35 23.78
C VAL A 13 -26.37 2.25 25.17
N GLY A 14 -25.37 3.09 25.44
CA GLY A 14 -24.64 3.14 26.72
C GLY A 14 -23.34 2.34 26.73
N MET A 15 -23.01 1.62 25.65
CA MET A 15 -21.70 1.03 25.44
C MET A 15 -20.83 1.91 24.54
N ARG A 16 -19.51 1.79 24.68
CA ARG A 16 -18.57 2.50 23.82
C ARG A 16 -18.55 1.82 22.45
N SER A 17 -18.91 2.55 21.41
CA SER A 17 -18.67 2.18 20.02
C SER A 17 -17.63 3.11 19.40
N TYR A 18 -17.09 2.68 18.26
CA TYR A 18 -16.41 3.60 17.38
C TYR A 18 -17.43 4.52 16.68
N ASP A 19 -17.00 5.73 16.34
CA ASP A 19 -17.80 6.64 15.53
C ASP A 19 -17.88 6.07 14.10
N GLN A 20 -19.09 5.96 13.56
CA GLN A 20 -19.31 5.34 12.26
C GLN A 20 -18.58 6.08 11.14
N ALA A 21 -18.67 7.42 11.11
CA ALA A 21 -18.03 8.22 10.07
C ALA A 21 -16.51 8.12 10.16
N GLN A 22 -15.96 8.05 11.37
CA GLN A 22 -14.53 7.82 11.55
C GLN A 22 -14.08 6.44 11.06
N VAL A 23 -14.89 5.40 11.29
CA VAL A 23 -14.62 4.05 10.78
C VAL A 23 -14.67 4.03 9.26
N ASP A 24 -15.70 4.64 8.66
CA ASP A 24 -15.86 4.69 7.21
C ASP A 24 -14.66 5.38 6.54
N LEU A 25 -14.23 6.55 7.06
CA LEU A 25 -13.04 7.26 6.56
C LEU A 25 -11.77 6.42 6.65
N PHE A 26 -11.59 5.68 7.76
CA PHE A 26 -10.45 4.80 7.92
C PHE A 26 -10.46 3.64 6.91
N LEU A 27 -11.63 3.07 6.62
CA LEU A 27 -11.75 1.98 5.65
C LEU A 27 -11.42 2.43 4.23
N ASP A 28 -11.82 3.65 3.85
CA ASP A 28 -11.46 4.25 2.56
C ASP A 28 -9.92 4.41 2.43
N GLU A 29 -9.25 4.91 3.47
CA GLU A 29 -7.79 5.04 3.49
C GLU A 29 -7.08 3.67 3.45
N ALA A 30 -7.58 2.71 4.22
CA ALA A 30 -7.03 1.36 4.28
C ALA A 30 -7.17 0.63 2.93
N GLU A 31 -8.30 0.82 2.25
CA GLU A 31 -8.50 0.29 0.92
C GLU A 31 -7.49 0.88 -0.07
N ALA A 32 -7.35 2.22 -0.11
CA ALA A 32 -6.40 2.88 -0.99
C ALA A 32 -4.97 2.35 -0.78
N ALA A 33 -4.55 2.18 0.48
CA ALA A 33 -3.24 1.62 0.81
C ALA A 33 -3.07 0.16 0.33
N LEU A 34 -4.11 -0.66 0.46
CA LEU A 34 -4.09 -2.05 -0.04
C LEU A 34 -4.09 -2.12 -1.57
N VAL A 35 -4.76 -1.18 -2.24
CA VAL A 35 -4.70 -1.04 -3.70
C VAL A 35 -3.27 -0.74 -4.15
N GLU A 36 -2.61 0.24 -3.53
CA GLU A 36 -1.20 0.56 -3.81
C GLU A 36 -0.26 -0.59 -3.51
N LEU A 37 -0.51 -1.38 -2.46
CA LEU A 37 0.32 -2.53 -2.15
C LEU A 37 0.14 -3.69 -3.14
N ARG A 38 -1.10 -3.94 -3.62
CA ARG A 38 -1.37 -5.02 -4.59
C ARG A 38 -0.87 -4.69 -5.99
N ASN A 39 -1.05 -3.44 -6.37
CA ASN A 39 -0.58 -2.87 -7.61
C ASN A 39 0.41 -1.80 -7.20
N PRO A 40 1.66 -2.20 -6.84
CA PRO A 40 2.70 -1.20 -6.72
C PRO A 40 2.75 -0.55 -8.08
N THR A 41 2.24 0.68 -8.16
CA THR A 41 2.58 1.59 -9.24
C THR A 41 4.07 1.43 -9.35
N PRO A 42 4.63 0.99 -10.50
CA PRO A 42 6.07 0.85 -10.59
C PRO A 42 6.54 2.24 -10.23
N ALA A 43 7.09 2.36 -9.01
CA ALA A 43 7.82 3.53 -8.61
C ALA A 43 8.67 3.76 -9.83
N VAL A 44 8.58 4.96 -10.41
CA VAL A 44 9.54 5.34 -11.44
C VAL A 44 10.86 5.16 -10.73
N VAL A 45 11.42 3.96 -10.87
CA VAL A 45 12.76 3.61 -10.52
C VAL A 45 13.47 4.40 -11.59
N GLU A 46 13.67 5.69 -11.31
CA GLU A 46 14.85 6.39 -11.76
C GLU A 46 15.99 5.54 -11.24
N GLU A 47 16.28 4.47 -11.97
CA GLU A 47 17.48 3.69 -11.84
C GLU A 47 18.57 4.72 -12.13
N PRO A 48 19.32 5.20 -11.12
CA PRO A 48 20.36 6.18 -11.38
C PRO A 48 21.29 5.47 -12.35
N GLN A 49 21.35 5.97 -13.59
CA GLN A 49 21.94 5.28 -14.73
C GLN A 49 23.19 4.53 -14.32
N ARG A 50 23.06 3.23 -14.12
CA ARG A 50 24.18 2.35 -13.82
C ARG A 50 25.06 2.46 -15.05
N PRO A 51 26.31 2.97 -14.97
CA PRO A 51 27.13 3.14 -16.15
C PRO A 51 27.31 1.76 -16.80
N GLN A 52 26.63 1.57 -17.92
CA GLN A 52 26.80 0.40 -18.77
C GLN A 52 28.15 0.56 -19.46
N GLY A 53 29.02 -0.44 -19.26
CA GLY A 53 30.31 -0.53 -19.90
C GLY A 53 31.43 0.05 -19.04
N THR A 54 32.46 -0.69 -18.64
CA THR A 54 33.01 -1.92 -19.19
C THR A 54 33.67 -2.70 -18.05
N ARG A 55 33.16 -3.89 -17.76
CA ARG A 55 33.95 -4.92 -17.05
C ARG A 55 35.02 -5.42 -18.02
N LYS A 56 36.15 -4.71 -18.08
CA LYS A 56 37.40 -5.26 -18.61
C LYS A 56 38.24 -5.70 -17.41
N TRP A 57 38.08 -6.98 -17.09
CA TRP A 57 38.91 -7.71 -16.14
C TRP A 57 40.30 -7.84 -16.79
N PHE A 58 41.14 -6.84 -16.65
CA PHE A 58 42.54 -6.96 -17.07
C PHE A 58 43.29 -7.77 -16.02
N GLY A 59 43.30 -9.09 -16.26
CA GLY A 59 44.06 -10.06 -15.50
C GLY A 59 44.47 -11.22 -16.40
N ARG A 60 45.45 -11.00 -17.28
CA ARG A 60 46.39 -12.02 -17.79
C ARG A 60 47.42 -11.42 -18.75
N SER A 61 48.68 -11.39 -18.28
CA SER A 61 49.93 -11.82 -18.92
C SER A 61 51.11 -10.98 -18.47
#